data_AF-A0A962KAN9-F1
#
_entry.id   AF-A0A962KAN9-F1
#
_cell.length_a   1.000
_cell.length_b   1.000
_cell.length_c   1.000
_cell.angle_alpha   90.00
_cell.angle_beta   90.00
_cell.angle_gamma   90.00
#
_symmetry.space_group_name_H-M   'P 1'
#
loop_
_entity.id
_entity.type
_entity.pdbx_description
1 polymer ?
#
loop_
_entity_poly.entity_id
_entity_poly.type
_entity_poly.pdbx_seq_one_letter_code
_entity_poly.pdbx_strand_id
1 'polypeptide(L)'
;MLVEKNIADHFLAAYKELMQALNQGVEPENMEQYAKLREAIYFYRNNHPEVYENALVPHWLETIKKAVFGDFIYLKKYQKGYVLQEMTTGVFYQVKGLTTPLEDSLPEFTIVRTAVIPFEGEWLCDGLLIHKTALSKEDARAARDAYAHAKKVKQVVG
;
A
#
# COMPACT_ATOMS: atom_id res chain seq x y z
N MET A 1 8.43 3.58 -10.39
CA MET A 1 9.17 4.65 -9.74
C MET A 1 9.38 4.24 -8.30
N LEU A 2 10.63 4.12 -7.90
CA LEU A 2 10.97 3.83 -6.51
C LEU A 2 11.08 5.14 -5.73
N VAL A 3 10.82 5.06 -4.43
CA VAL A 3 11.17 6.12 -3.50
C VAL A 3 12.69 6.17 -3.32
N GLU A 4 13.21 7.25 -2.72
CA GLU A 4 14.62 7.33 -2.37
C GLU A 4 15.01 6.20 -1.42
N LYS A 5 16.22 5.67 -1.60
CA LYS A 5 16.68 4.45 -0.92
C LYS A 5 16.64 4.58 0.61
N ASN A 6 17.07 5.72 1.15
CA ASN A 6 17.01 6.02 2.59
C ASN A 6 15.58 5.91 3.14
N ILE A 7 14.58 6.46 2.43
CA ILE A 7 13.17 6.38 2.84
C ILE A 7 12.70 4.93 2.78
N ALA A 8 13.06 4.19 1.72
CA ALA A 8 12.72 2.78 1.60
C ALA A 8 13.33 1.93 2.73
N ASP A 9 14.61 2.14 3.05
CA ASP A 9 15.34 1.42 4.09
C ASP A 9 14.72 1.72 5.48
N HIS A 10 14.42 2.98 5.78
CA HIS A 10 13.74 3.38 7.02
C HIS A 10 12.34 2.77 7.14
N PHE A 11 11.55 2.86 6.07
CA PHE A 11 10.21 2.28 6.03
C PHE A 11 10.28 0.77 6.29
N LEU A 12 11.15 0.06 5.57
CA LEU A 12 11.26 -1.40 5.69
C LEU A 12 11.74 -1.83 7.07
N ALA A 13 12.68 -1.10 7.67
CA ALA A 13 13.13 -1.38 9.04
C ALA A 13 11.97 -1.25 10.05
N ALA A 14 11.27 -0.11 10.04
CA ALA A 14 10.16 0.15 10.95
C ALA A 14 8.98 -0.82 10.73
N TYR A 15 8.67 -1.14 9.47
CA TYR A 15 7.56 -2.03 9.14
C TYR A 15 7.85 -3.49 9.55
N LYS A 16 9.10 -3.95 9.37
CA LYS A 16 9.54 -5.27 9.86
C LYS A 16 9.53 -5.35 11.37
N GLU A 17 9.99 -4.32 12.07
CA GLU A 17 9.97 -4.26 13.53
C GLU A 17 8.53 -4.37 14.06
N LEU A 18 7.58 -3.64 13.47
CA LEU A 18 6.15 -3.77 13.79
C LEU A 18 5.65 -5.21 13.56
N MET A 19 5.96 -5.80 12.41
CA MET A 19 5.51 -7.15 12.08
C MET A 19 6.10 -8.19 13.03
N GLN A 20 7.37 -8.05 13.42
CA GLN A 20 8.01 -8.89 14.42
C GLN A 20 7.36 -8.74 15.80
N ALA A 21 7.08 -7.51 16.23
CA ALA A 21 6.40 -7.25 17.50
C ALA A 21 5.03 -7.94 17.57
N LEU A 22 4.24 -7.89 16.48
CA LEU A 22 2.97 -8.60 16.37
C LEU A 22 3.13 -10.12 16.28
N ASN A 23 4.28 -10.59 15.81
CA ASN A 23 4.62 -12.01 15.68
C ASN A 23 5.46 -12.54 16.86
N GLN A 24 5.27 -11.98 18.07
CA GLN A 24 5.96 -12.41 19.30
C GLN A 24 7.49 -12.36 19.21
N GLY A 25 8.03 -11.41 18.43
CA GLY A 25 9.45 -11.24 18.19
C GLY A 25 10.06 -12.19 17.16
N VAL A 26 9.25 -13.04 16.51
CA VAL A 26 9.73 -13.98 15.49
C VAL A 26 9.70 -13.32 14.11
N GLU A 27 10.82 -13.35 13.39
CA GLU A 27 10.87 -12.87 12.02
C GLU A 27 10.10 -13.81 11.08
N PRO A 28 9.25 -13.29 10.18
CA PRO A 28 8.55 -14.11 9.20
C PRO A 28 9.52 -14.78 8.22
N GLU A 29 9.31 -16.06 7.96
CA GLU A 29 10.19 -16.91 7.12
C GLU A 29 9.96 -16.68 5.62
N ASN A 30 8.78 -16.16 5.25
CA ASN A 30 8.40 -16.00 3.84
C ASN A 30 7.35 -14.90 3.63
N MET A 31 7.13 -14.56 2.36
CA MET A 31 6.23 -13.48 1.94
C MET A 31 4.77 -13.71 2.31
N GLU A 32 4.32 -14.97 2.42
CA GLU A 32 2.95 -15.28 2.81
C GLU A 32 2.70 -14.93 4.28
N GLN A 33 3.66 -15.24 5.16
CA GLN A 33 3.59 -14.85 6.57
C GLN A 33 3.62 -13.32 6.73
N TYR A 34 4.48 -12.63 5.97
CA TYR A 34 4.47 -11.16 5.91
C TYR A 34 3.10 -10.61 5.48
N ALA A 35 2.47 -11.19 4.46
CA ALA A 35 1.15 -10.78 4.01
C ALA A 35 0.03 -11.02 5.06
N LYS A 36 0.10 -12.14 5.80
CA LYS A 36 -0.82 -12.42 6.92
C LYS A 36 -0.65 -11.44 8.08
N LEU A 37 0.60 -11.13 8.45
CA LEU A 37 0.88 -10.15 9.50
C LEU A 37 0.42 -8.75 9.12
N ARG A 38 0.58 -8.35 7.86
CA ARG A 38 -0.04 -7.12 7.36
C ARG A 38 -1.56 -7.13 7.54
N GLU A 39 -2.25 -8.21 7.20
CA GLU A 39 -3.69 -8.30 7.43
C GLU A 39 -4.04 -8.14 8.92
N ALA A 40 -3.26 -8.76 9.80
CA ALA A 40 -3.39 -8.61 11.24
C ALA A 40 -3.16 -7.16 11.69
N ILE A 41 -2.19 -6.45 11.10
CA ILE A 41 -1.93 -5.03 11.41
C ILE A 41 -3.24 -4.22 11.26
N TYR A 42 -3.87 -4.32 10.09
CA TYR A 42 -5.07 -3.55 9.81
C TYR A 42 -6.31 -4.06 10.52
N PHE A 43 -6.39 -5.37 10.81
CA PHE A 43 -7.43 -5.93 11.67
C PHE A 43 -7.35 -5.36 13.08
N TYR A 44 -6.20 -5.42 13.74
CA TYR A 44 -6.04 -4.87 15.09
C TYR A 44 -6.22 -3.36 15.11
N ARG A 45 -5.78 -2.65 14.06
CA ARG A 45 -5.96 -1.19 14.00
C ARG A 45 -7.43 -0.79 14.07
N ASN A 46 -8.29 -1.55 13.41
CA ASN A 46 -9.71 -1.25 13.31
C ASN A 46 -10.53 -1.81 14.49
N ASN A 47 -10.06 -2.88 15.15
CA ASN A 47 -10.85 -3.62 16.16
C ASN A 47 -10.25 -3.59 17.58
N HIS A 48 -8.94 -3.43 17.71
CA HIS A 48 -8.16 -3.49 18.97
C HIS A 48 -6.98 -2.49 18.96
N PRO A 49 -7.25 -1.18 18.81
CA PRO A 49 -6.20 -0.16 18.70
C PRO A 49 -5.24 -0.13 19.89
N GLU A 50 -5.67 -0.59 21.07
CA GLU A 50 -4.88 -0.70 22.31
C GLU A 50 -3.63 -1.58 22.15
N VAL A 51 -3.63 -2.51 21.19
CA VAL A 51 -2.45 -3.34 20.86
C VAL A 51 -1.27 -2.46 20.46
N TYR A 52 -1.53 -1.33 19.81
CA TYR A 52 -0.48 -0.43 19.34
C TYR A 52 0.00 0.57 20.38
N GLU A 53 -0.80 0.88 21.39
CA GLU A 53 -0.46 1.88 22.41
C GLU A 53 0.76 1.45 23.23
N ASN A 54 0.99 0.14 23.35
CA ASN A 54 2.08 -0.45 24.13
C ASN A 54 3.24 -1.00 23.28
N ALA A 55 3.05 -1.18 21.97
CA ALA A 55 3.94 -1.98 21.12
C ALA A 55 4.75 -1.15 20.10
N LEU A 56 4.46 0.14 19.91
CA LEU A 56 5.00 0.91 18.79
C LEU A 56 5.71 2.20 19.17
N VAL A 57 6.70 2.55 18.36
CA VAL A 57 7.21 3.92 18.25
C VAL A 57 6.05 4.85 17.87
N PRO A 58 5.73 5.89 18.67
CA PRO A 58 4.53 6.72 18.48
C PRO A 58 4.35 7.30 17.07
N HIS A 59 5.46 7.56 16.36
CA HIS A 59 5.44 8.09 15.00
C HIS A 59 4.83 7.09 13.98
N TRP A 60 5.07 5.79 14.17
CA TRP A 60 4.61 4.76 13.24
C TRP A 60 3.11 4.48 13.37
N LEU A 61 2.56 4.65 14.57
CA LEU A 61 1.13 4.51 14.81
C LEU A 61 0.31 5.49 13.96
N GLU A 62 0.75 6.74 13.84
CA GLU A 62 0.08 7.74 13.00
C GLU A 62 0.15 7.40 11.51
N THR A 63 1.25 6.81 11.05
CA THR A 63 1.38 6.28 9.70
C THR A 63 0.39 5.14 9.44
N ILE A 64 0.30 4.16 10.33
CA ILE A 64 -0.62 3.01 10.19
C ILE A 64 -2.10 3.43 10.29
N LYS A 65 -2.42 4.42 11.14
CA LYS A 65 -3.77 5.00 11.24
C LYS A 65 -4.23 5.62 9.93
N LYS A 66 -3.33 6.29 9.20
CA LYS A 66 -3.63 6.96 7.92
C LYS A 66 -3.50 6.06 6.70
N ALA A 67 -2.87 4.90 6.86
CA ALA A 67 -2.70 3.93 5.78
C ALA A 67 -4.04 3.34 5.33
N VAL A 68 -4.08 2.94 4.06
CA VAL A 68 -5.25 2.33 3.43
C VAL A 68 -4.87 0.92 3.00
N PHE A 69 -5.60 -0.06 3.53
CA PHE A 69 -5.39 -1.47 3.22
C PHE A 69 -6.67 -2.07 2.67
N GLY A 70 -6.55 -2.80 1.57
CA GLY A 70 -7.69 -3.40 0.90
C GLY A 70 -7.36 -3.80 -0.52
N ASP A 71 -8.42 -3.89 -1.32
CA ASP A 71 -8.31 -4.18 -2.74
C ASP A 71 -8.20 -2.89 -3.54
N PHE A 72 -7.25 -2.89 -4.47
CA PHE A 72 -6.96 -1.78 -5.34
C PHE A 72 -6.94 -2.24 -6.79
N ILE A 73 -7.41 -1.39 -7.69
CA ILE A 73 -7.09 -1.49 -9.11
C ILE A 73 -5.75 -0.79 -9.31
N TYR A 74 -4.70 -1.55 -9.61
CA TYR A 74 -3.46 -1.00 -10.14
C TYR A 74 -3.68 -0.59 -11.59
N LEU A 75 -3.64 0.72 -11.88
CA LEU A 75 -3.79 1.21 -13.26
C LEU A 75 -2.50 0.96 -14.02
N LYS A 76 -1.46 1.76 -13.72
CA LYS A 76 -0.11 1.66 -14.27
C LYS A 76 0.83 2.68 -13.61
N LYS A 77 2.08 2.71 -14.07
CA LYS A 77 3.04 3.78 -13.83
C LYS A 77 2.72 5.03 -14.65
N TYR A 78 2.68 6.18 -13.98
CA TYR A 78 2.65 7.51 -14.58
C TYR A 78 3.92 8.28 -14.20
N GLN A 79 4.07 9.52 -14.70
CA GLN A 79 5.27 10.33 -14.53
C GLN A 79 5.68 10.55 -13.07
N LYS A 80 4.71 10.65 -12.14
CA LYS A 80 4.96 10.97 -10.73
C LYS A 80 4.85 9.78 -9.77
N GLY A 81 4.51 8.60 -10.27
CA GLY A 81 4.28 7.43 -9.44
C GLY A 81 3.34 6.41 -10.08
N TYR A 82 3.05 5.36 -9.34
CA TYR A 82 2.03 4.37 -9.66
C TYR A 82 0.68 4.85 -9.21
N VAL A 83 -0.36 4.55 -9.98
CA VAL A 83 -1.73 4.92 -9.61
C VAL A 83 -2.49 3.67 -9.22
N LEU A 84 -3.02 3.68 -7.99
CA LEU A 84 -3.93 2.68 -7.48
C LEU A 84 -5.28 3.34 -7.18
N GLN A 85 -6.38 2.67 -7.53
CA GLN A 85 -7.72 3.06 -7.14
C GLN A 85 -8.22 2.12 -6.07
N GLU A 86 -8.54 2.62 -4.88
CA GLU A 86 -9.14 1.80 -3.83
C GLU A 86 -10.57 1.43 -4.21
N MET A 87 -10.92 0.15 -4.15
CA MET A 87 -12.14 -0.36 -4.76
C MET A 87 -13.42 0.00 -4.00
N THR A 88 -13.34 0.29 -2.70
CA THR A 88 -14.51 0.54 -1.86
C THR A 88 -14.99 1.98 -1.95
N THR A 89 -14.08 2.93 -2.00
CA THR A 89 -14.31 4.39 -2.00
C THR A 89 -14.10 5.01 -3.38
N GLY A 90 -13.40 4.31 -4.28
CA GLY A 90 -13.03 4.81 -5.60
C GLY A 90 -11.91 5.86 -5.57
N VAL A 91 -11.31 6.16 -4.41
CA VAL A 91 -10.25 7.14 -4.26
C VAL A 91 -8.99 6.68 -4.99
N PHE A 92 -8.35 7.62 -5.70
CA PHE A 92 -7.07 7.38 -6.38
C PHE A 92 -5.90 7.79 -5.51
N TYR A 93 -4.92 6.91 -5.41
CA TYR A 93 -3.65 7.13 -4.75
C TYR A 93 -2.53 7.09 -5.78
N GLN A 94 -1.68 8.12 -5.76
CA GLN A 94 -0.41 8.13 -6.46
C GLN A 94 0.69 7.75 -5.48
N VAL A 95 1.37 6.64 -5.73
CA VAL A 95 2.33 6.05 -4.80
C VAL A 95 3.66 5.75 -5.44
N LYS A 96 4.70 5.59 -4.62
CA LYS A 96 6.01 5.06 -5.01
C LYS A 96 6.17 3.62 -4.51
N GLY A 97 6.99 2.83 -5.22
CA GLY A 97 7.44 1.52 -4.76
C GLY A 97 8.65 1.65 -3.83
N LEU A 98 8.96 0.60 -3.09
CA LEU A 98 10.09 0.59 -2.15
C LEU A 98 11.40 0.21 -2.84
N THR A 99 11.55 -1.06 -3.21
CA THR A 99 12.81 -1.62 -3.73
C THR A 99 12.68 -2.24 -5.11
N THR A 100 11.49 -2.71 -5.48
CA THR A 100 11.20 -3.33 -6.78
C THR A 100 10.12 -2.52 -7.52
N PRO A 101 10.32 -2.18 -8.81
CA PRO A 101 9.28 -1.51 -9.58
C PRO A 101 8.02 -2.37 -9.68
N LEU A 102 6.84 -1.78 -9.43
CA LEU A 102 5.57 -2.51 -9.48
C LEU A 102 5.25 -3.04 -10.88
N GLU A 103 5.65 -2.33 -11.93
CA GLU A 103 5.45 -2.78 -13.32
C GLU A 103 6.21 -4.06 -13.67
N ASP A 104 7.23 -4.43 -12.89
CA ASP A 104 7.97 -5.68 -13.08
C ASP A 104 7.21 -6.88 -12.49
N SER A 105 6.27 -6.63 -11.57
CA SER A 105 5.51 -7.66 -10.84
C SER A 105 4.01 -7.70 -11.19
N LEU A 106 3.48 -6.61 -11.76
CA LEU A 106 2.05 -6.45 -12.01
C LEU A 106 1.76 -6.03 -13.46
N PRO A 107 0.86 -6.74 -14.17
CA PRO A 107 0.31 -6.22 -15.41
C PRO A 107 -0.55 -4.96 -15.14
N GLU A 108 -0.64 -4.08 -16.14
CA GLU A 108 -1.53 -2.91 -16.06
C GLU A 108 -2.99 -3.33 -15.86
N PHE A 109 -3.77 -2.49 -15.17
CA PHE A 109 -5.19 -2.69 -14.92
C PHE A 109 -5.50 -4.02 -14.24
N THR A 110 -4.85 -4.29 -13.12
CA THR A 110 -5.06 -5.52 -12.34
C THR A 110 -5.51 -5.20 -10.93
N ILE A 111 -6.39 -6.05 -10.39
CA ILE A 111 -6.81 -6.00 -9.00
C ILE A 111 -5.73 -6.65 -8.14
N VAL A 112 -5.27 -5.90 -7.14
CA VAL A 112 -4.27 -6.31 -6.15
C VAL A 112 -4.76 -6.01 -4.75
N ARG A 113 -4.43 -6.89 -3.80
CA ARG A 113 -4.59 -6.58 -2.38
C ARG A 113 -3.26 -6.12 -1.82
N THR A 114 -3.22 -4.87 -1.37
CA THR A 114 -2.00 -4.23 -0.87
C THR A 114 -2.31 -3.15 0.17
N ALA A 115 -1.27 -2.57 0.76
CA ALA A 115 -1.39 -1.38 1.60
C ALA A 115 -0.70 -0.18 0.96
N VAL A 116 -1.38 0.96 1.03
CA VAL A 116 -0.91 2.27 0.61
C VAL A 116 -0.73 3.13 1.86
N ILE A 117 0.51 3.56 2.13
CA ILE A 117 0.94 4.05 3.43
C ILE A 117 1.63 5.42 3.29
N PRO A 118 1.20 6.47 4.01
CA PRO A 118 1.88 7.75 4.01
C PRO A 118 3.11 7.70 4.93
N PHE A 119 4.29 7.98 4.39
CA PHE A 119 5.55 7.94 5.12
C PHE A 119 6.55 8.98 4.60
N GLU A 120 7.15 9.75 5.50
CA GLU A 120 8.16 10.78 5.20
C GLU A 120 7.78 11.73 4.03
N GLY A 121 6.51 12.12 3.94
CA GLY A 121 6.00 13.05 2.92
C GLY A 121 5.61 12.39 1.58
N GLU A 122 5.75 11.07 1.47
CA GLU A 122 5.41 10.28 0.29
C GLU A 122 4.27 9.30 0.59
N TRP A 123 3.56 8.86 -0.43
CA TRP A 123 2.68 7.71 -0.34
C TRP A 123 3.38 6.49 -0.93
N LEU A 124 3.46 5.40 -0.17
CA LEU A 124 4.22 4.21 -0.51
C LEU A 124 3.27 3.03 -0.71
N CYS A 125 3.54 2.20 -1.70
CA CYS A 125 3.03 0.83 -1.75
C CYS A 125 3.95 -0.04 -0.89
N ASP A 126 3.39 -0.81 0.03
CA ASP A 126 4.17 -1.60 1.00
C ASP A 126 4.97 -2.77 0.40
N GLY A 127 4.85 -3.01 -0.91
CA GLY A 127 5.56 -4.05 -1.65
C GLY A 127 4.99 -5.45 -1.48
N LEU A 128 4.03 -5.65 -0.55
CA LEU A 128 3.33 -6.91 -0.39
C LEU A 128 2.14 -6.92 -1.36
N LEU A 129 2.29 -7.57 -2.50
CA LEU A 129 1.30 -7.57 -3.56
C LEU A 129 0.65 -8.95 -3.67
N ILE A 130 -0.64 -9.06 -3.35
CA ILE A 130 -1.42 -10.27 -3.63
C ILE A 130 -2.20 -10.01 -4.92
N HIS A 131 -1.76 -10.63 -6.01
CA HIS A 131 -2.44 -10.54 -7.30
C HIS A 131 -3.76 -11.31 -7.28
N LYS A 132 -4.85 -10.68 -7.74
CA LYS A 132 -6.15 -11.33 -7.84
C LYS A 132 -6.54 -11.60 -9.29
N THR A 133 -6.77 -10.57 -10.09
CA THR A 133 -7.38 -10.71 -11.42
C THR A 133 -7.06 -9.51 -12.30
N ALA A 134 -6.95 -9.71 -13.62
CA ALA A 134 -6.85 -8.63 -14.59
C ALA A 134 -8.24 -8.08 -14.94
N LEU A 135 -8.34 -6.77 -15.13
CA LEU A 135 -9.59 -6.15 -15.54
C LEU A 135 -9.93 -6.48 -17.00
N SER A 136 -11.22 -6.46 -17.31
CA SER A 136 -11.69 -6.47 -18.69
C SER A 136 -11.23 -5.19 -19.40
N LYS A 137 -11.25 -5.19 -20.75
CA LYS A 137 -10.93 -3.98 -21.53
C LYS A 137 -11.86 -2.82 -21.23
N GLU A 138 -13.13 -3.11 -20.94
CA GLU A 138 -14.14 -2.10 -20.63
C GLU A 138 -13.89 -1.49 -19.25
N ASP A 139 -13.64 -2.31 -18.24
CA ASP A 139 -13.34 -1.85 -16.88
C ASP A 139 -12.02 -1.08 -16.83
N ALA A 140 -10.99 -1.54 -17.55
CA ALA A 140 -9.72 -0.84 -17.67
C ALA A 140 -9.91 0.56 -18.28
N ARG A 141 -10.75 0.68 -19.31
CA ARG A 141 -11.11 1.97 -19.91
C ARG A 141 -11.84 2.85 -18.91
N ALA A 142 -12.84 2.32 -18.20
CA ALA A 142 -13.59 3.05 -17.19
C ALA A 142 -12.69 3.58 -16.07
N ALA A 143 -11.79 2.74 -15.53
CA ALA A 143 -10.84 3.13 -14.49
C ALA A 143 -9.89 4.24 -14.96
N ARG A 144 -9.40 4.15 -16.20
CA ARG A 144 -8.55 5.18 -16.80
C ARG A 144 -9.29 6.51 -16.98
N ASP A 145 -10.53 6.47 -17.48
CA ASP A 145 -11.33 7.66 -17.74
C ASP A 145 -11.72 8.33 -16.39
N ALA A 146 -12.04 7.53 -15.36
CA ALA A 146 -12.25 7.98 -14.00
C ALA A 146 -11.00 8.66 -13.39
N TYR A 147 -9.81 8.06 -13.56
CA TYR A 147 -8.56 8.68 -13.13
C TYR A 147 -8.30 10.01 -13.84
N ALA A 148 -8.56 10.09 -15.16
CA ALA A 148 -8.41 11.32 -15.91
C ALA A 148 -9.33 12.43 -15.40
N HIS A 149 -10.55 12.08 -15.00
CA HIS A 149 -11.47 13.01 -14.34
C HIS A 149 -10.94 13.44 -12.97
N ALA A 150 -10.59 12.49 -12.09
CA ALA A 150 -10.07 12.75 -10.75
C ALA A 150 -8.84 13.68 -10.77
N LYS A 151 -7.93 13.48 -11.74
CA LYS A 151 -6.77 14.35 -11.95
C LYS A 151 -7.17 15.78 -12.31
N LYS A 152 -8.18 15.97 -13.17
CA LYS A 152 -8.66 17.31 -13.57
C LYS A 152 -9.27 18.07 -12.37
N VAL A 153 -9.98 17.37 -11.49
CA VAL A 153 -10.61 17.95 -10.30
C VAL A 153 -9.74 17.90 -9.04
N LYS A 154 -8.46 17.49 -9.16
CA LYS A 154 -7.48 17.40 -8.06
C LYS A 154 -7.91 16.50 -6.90
N GLN A 155 -8.54 15.35 -7.21
CA GLN A 155 -8.99 14.34 -6.25
C GLN A 155 -8.09 13.09 -6.22
N VAL A 156 -6.80 13.25 -6.53
CA VAL A 156 -5.80 12.20 -6.42
C VAL A 156 -4.98 12.48 -5.16
N VAL A 157 -4.87 11.48 -4.28
CA VAL A 157 -4.07 11.55 -3.05
C VAL A 157 -2.63 11.16 -3.40
N GLY A 158 -1.65 12.00 -3.07
CA GLY A 158 -0.21 11.74 -3.24
C GLY A 158 0.53 12.82 -4.01
#